data_AF-A0A7S3SGR4-F1
#
_entry.id   AF-A0A7S3SGR4-F1
#
_cell.length_a   1.000
_cell.length_b   1.000
_cell.length_c   1.000
_cell.angle_alpha   90.00
_cell.angle_beta   90.00
_cell.angle_gamma   90.00
#
_symmetry.space_group_name_H-M   'P 1'
#
loop_
_entity.id
_entity.type
_entity.pdbx_description
1 polymer ?
#
loop_
_entity_poly.entity_id
_entity_poly.type
_entity_poly.pdbx_seq_one_letter_code
_entity_poly.pdbx_strand_id
1 'polypeptide(L)'
;KAVDIYLAGVDKCADHLGHNGGEDKFTMGCLDSLGVGHLRDNSLLNDKYMSGQAFHLFDVDPCVDQGNVAFHPYKHINAWMGCWDVSMQKQKTTYFVGCDQRFPGDACSLTSTLSHASGGHGKPMM
;
A
#
# COMPACT_ATOMS: atom_id res chain seq x y z
N LYS A 1 -15.67 -10.88 -19.04
CA LYS A 1 -16.94 -11.44 -18.50
C LYS A 1 -17.37 -10.79 -17.19
N ALA A 2 -16.58 -10.83 -16.10
CA ALA A 2 -16.98 -10.20 -14.83
C ALA A 2 -17.30 -8.69 -14.97
N VAL A 3 -16.42 -7.94 -15.63
CA VAL A 3 -16.61 -6.50 -15.90
C VAL A 3 -17.87 -6.25 -16.73
N ASP A 4 -18.13 -7.06 -17.76
CA ASP A 4 -19.31 -6.90 -18.62
C ASP A 4 -20.61 -7.13 -17.84
N ILE A 5 -20.64 -8.14 -16.97
CA ILE A 5 -21.79 -8.44 -16.09
C ILE A 5 -22.01 -7.29 -15.11
N TYR A 6 -20.93 -6.76 -14.51
CA TYR A 6 -21.01 -5.60 -13.63
C TYR A 6 -21.61 -4.39 -14.33
N LEU A 7 -21.09 -4.01 -15.50
CA LEU A 7 -21.58 -2.85 -16.26
C LEU A 7 -23.04 -3.01 -16.70
N ALA A 8 -23.47 -4.23 -17.05
CA ALA A 8 -24.86 -4.51 -17.42
C ALA A 8 -25.82 -4.59 -16.22
N GLY A 9 -25.30 -4.72 -15.00
CA GLY A 9 -26.09 -5.01 -13.79
C GLY A 9 -25.95 -4.00 -12.66
N VAL A 10 -25.11 -2.97 -12.80
CA VAL A 10 -24.78 -2.04 -11.71
C VAL A 10 -26.00 -1.35 -11.11
N ASP A 11 -26.98 -0.98 -11.93
CA ASP A 11 -28.23 -0.35 -11.45
C ASP A 11 -29.05 -1.27 -10.56
N LYS A 12 -28.98 -2.59 -10.79
CA LYS A 12 -29.73 -3.60 -10.02
C LYS A 12 -29.00 -4.03 -8.76
N CYS A 13 -27.67 -3.95 -8.75
CA CYS A 13 -26.91 -4.40 -7.59
C CYS A 13 -27.02 -3.44 -6.41
N ALA A 14 -27.20 -2.14 -6.68
CA ALA A 14 -27.35 -1.11 -5.65
C ALA A 14 -28.50 -1.44 -4.66
N ASP A 15 -29.59 -2.03 -5.15
CA ASP A 15 -30.74 -2.46 -4.34
C ASP A 15 -30.40 -3.59 -3.34
N HIS A 16 -29.29 -4.29 -3.55
CA HIS A 16 -28.84 -5.41 -2.74
C HIS A 16 -27.65 -5.06 -1.84
N LEU A 17 -27.12 -3.84 -1.93
CA LEU A 17 -25.99 -3.39 -1.12
C LEU A 17 -26.49 -2.77 0.19
N GLY A 18 -25.97 -3.28 1.31
CA GLY A 18 -26.20 -2.67 2.61
C GLY A 18 -25.39 -1.38 2.82
N HIS A 19 -25.77 -0.58 3.81
CA HIS A 19 -25.10 0.69 4.15
C HIS A 19 -23.83 0.52 5.00
N ASN A 20 -23.46 -0.73 5.33
CA ASN A 20 -22.37 -1.05 6.25
C ASN A 20 -21.02 -1.30 5.54
N GLY A 21 -20.92 -1.01 4.24
CA GLY A 21 -19.72 -1.18 3.43
C GLY A 21 -19.17 0.15 2.92
N GLY A 22 -17.84 0.28 2.84
CA GLY A 22 -17.19 1.36 2.12
C GLY A 22 -17.18 1.11 0.61
N GLU A 23 -16.60 2.05 -0.14
CA GLU A 23 -16.39 1.93 -1.60
C GLU A 23 -15.65 0.64 -1.98
N ASP A 24 -14.68 0.23 -1.17
CA ASP A 24 -13.88 -0.99 -1.32
C ASP A 24 -14.73 -2.26 -1.36
N LYS A 25 -15.87 -2.26 -0.66
CA LYS A 25 -16.82 -3.39 -0.64
C LYS A 25 -17.92 -3.25 -1.69
N PHE A 26 -18.08 -2.08 -2.31
CA PHE A 26 -19.14 -1.85 -3.29
C PHE A 26 -19.00 -2.79 -4.48
N THR A 27 -17.84 -2.77 -5.14
CA THR A 27 -17.60 -3.59 -6.34
C THR A 27 -17.69 -5.09 -6.01
N MET A 28 -17.12 -5.51 -4.87
CA MET A 28 -17.19 -6.88 -4.39
C MET A 28 -18.64 -7.32 -4.16
N GLY A 29 -19.41 -6.57 -3.36
CA GLY A 29 -20.81 -6.89 -3.05
C GLY A 29 -21.70 -6.85 -4.28
N CYS A 30 -21.44 -5.93 -5.21
CA CYS A 30 -22.19 -5.82 -6.45
C CYS A 30 -21.98 -7.05 -7.33
N LEU A 31 -20.73 -7.46 -7.55
CA LEU A 31 -20.38 -8.68 -8.27
C LEU A 31 -20.95 -9.93 -7.60
N ASP A 32 -20.94 -10.00 -6.27
CA ASP A 32 -21.56 -11.08 -5.50
C ASP A 32 -23.09 -11.14 -5.75
N SER A 33 -23.79 -10.00 -5.68
CA SER A 33 -25.24 -9.93 -5.91
C SER A 33 -25.66 -10.29 -7.33
N LEU A 34 -24.78 -10.07 -8.31
CA LEU A 34 -24.98 -10.44 -9.72
C LEU A 34 -24.59 -11.89 -10.01
N GLY A 35 -24.21 -12.66 -8.98
CA GLY A 35 -23.85 -14.08 -9.09
C GLY A 35 -22.47 -14.34 -9.70
N VAL A 36 -21.62 -13.31 -9.80
CA VAL A 36 -20.23 -13.46 -10.29
C VAL A 36 -19.33 -14.00 -9.18
N GLY A 37 -19.53 -13.54 -7.95
CA GLY A 37 -18.67 -13.85 -6.81
C GLY A 37 -17.39 -13.02 -6.77
N HIS A 38 -16.54 -13.29 -5.78
CA HIS A 38 -15.22 -12.69 -5.64
C HIS A 38 -14.15 -13.73 -5.28
N LEU A 39 -12.88 -13.39 -5.58
CA LEU A 39 -11.71 -14.13 -5.11
C LEU A 39 -11.04 -13.32 -4.00
N ARG A 40 -10.63 -13.99 -2.92
CA ARG A 40 -9.72 -13.42 -1.94
C ARG A 40 -8.30 -13.89 -2.23
N ASP A 41 -7.42 -12.95 -2.52
CA ASP A 41 -5.99 -13.20 -2.70
C ASP A 41 -5.20 -12.27 -1.79
N ASN A 42 -4.80 -12.81 -0.63
CA ASN A 42 -4.02 -12.07 0.37
C ASN A 42 -2.52 -12.01 0.03
N SER A 43 -2.09 -12.61 -1.09
CA SER A 43 -0.70 -12.60 -1.53
C SER A 43 -0.37 -11.41 -2.44
N LEU A 44 -1.38 -10.70 -2.96
CA LEU A 44 -1.19 -9.55 -3.84
C LEU A 44 -0.75 -8.28 -3.10
N LEU A 45 -1.04 -8.20 -1.81
CA LEU A 45 -0.82 -7.01 -1.00
C LEU A 45 -0.02 -7.37 0.26
N ASN A 46 1.02 -6.60 0.53
CA ASN A 46 1.74 -6.62 1.79
C ASN A 46 1.43 -5.33 2.55
N ASP A 47 0.29 -5.31 3.25
CA ASP A 47 -0.17 -4.14 4.00
C ASP A 47 -0.57 -4.47 5.45
N LYS A 48 -0.92 -3.43 6.21
CA LYS A 48 -1.38 -3.52 7.61
C LYS A 48 -2.52 -4.53 7.81
N TYR A 49 -3.40 -4.69 6.83
CA TYR A 49 -4.59 -5.52 6.95
C TYR A 49 -4.32 -6.99 6.64
N MET A 50 -3.20 -7.32 5.98
CA MET A 50 -2.86 -8.69 5.59
C MET A 50 -2.03 -9.44 6.64
N SER A 51 -1.03 -8.79 7.25
CA SER A 51 -0.06 -9.49 8.11
C SER A 51 -0.46 -9.55 9.59
N GLY A 52 -1.42 -8.74 10.03
CA GLY A 52 -1.76 -8.56 11.45
C GLY A 52 -0.62 -7.98 12.29
N GLN A 53 0.51 -7.64 11.67
CA GLN A 53 1.67 -7.04 12.32
C GLN A 53 1.52 -5.52 12.37
N ALA A 54 2.25 -4.89 13.29
CA ALA A 54 2.31 -3.44 13.35
C ALA A 54 2.97 -2.91 12.06
N PHE A 55 2.21 -2.17 11.26
CA PHE A 55 2.72 -1.53 10.04
C PHE A 55 3.17 -0.11 10.34
N HIS A 56 4.43 0.20 10.03
CA HIS A 56 4.98 1.54 10.19
C HIS A 56 4.79 2.35 8.89
N LEU A 57 4.01 3.44 8.95
CA LEU A 57 3.55 4.23 7.78
C LEU A 57 4.67 4.95 6.99
N PHE A 58 5.93 4.78 7.37
CA PHE A 58 7.09 5.38 6.72
C PHE A 58 8.22 4.37 6.45
N ASP A 59 8.08 3.13 6.92
CA ASP A 59 9.11 2.11 6.78
C ASP A 59 9.11 1.54 5.36
N VAL A 60 10.25 1.53 4.67
CA VAL A 60 10.37 1.02 3.30
C VAL A 60 10.79 -0.45 3.24
N ASP A 61 11.07 -1.09 4.38
CA ASP A 61 11.54 -2.48 4.41
C ASP A 61 10.61 -3.49 3.72
N PRO A 62 9.26 -3.39 3.83
CA PRO A 62 8.34 -4.27 3.13
C PRO A 62 8.39 -4.15 1.60
N CYS A 63 8.97 -3.07 1.08
CA CYS A 63 8.94 -2.71 -0.34
C CYS A 63 9.98 -3.46 -1.19
N VAL A 64 10.83 -4.29 -0.57
CA VAL A 64 11.81 -5.12 -1.28
C VAL A 64 11.15 -6.23 -2.11
N ASP A 65 9.91 -6.59 -1.77
CA ASP A 65 9.15 -7.62 -2.46
C ASP A 65 8.41 -7.03 -3.67
N GLN A 66 8.91 -7.38 -4.86
CA GLN A 66 8.39 -6.96 -6.16
C GLN A 66 7.07 -7.65 -6.55
N GLY A 67 6.63 -8.67 -5.81
CA GLY A 67 5.35 -9.34 -6.04
C GLY A 67 4.14 -8.50 -5.63
N ASN A 68 4.35 -7.48 -4.80
CA ASN A 68 3.26 -6.62 -4.31
C ASN A 68 2.82 -5.63 -5.39
N VAL A 69 1.52 -5.64 -5.70
CA VAL A 69 0.97 -4.80 -6.78
C VAL A 69 0.62 -3.38 -6.32
N ALA A 70 0.65 -3.11 -5.01
CA ALA A 70 0.40 -1.80 -4.44
C ALA A 70 1.11 -1.60 -3.09
N PHE A 71 1.47 -0.34 -2.81
CA PHE A 71 2.16 0.09 -1.59
C PHE A 71 1.21 0.84 -0.65
N HIS A 72 0.20 0.14 -0.16
CA HIS A 72 -0.70 0.64 0.88
C HIS A 72 -0.12 0.26 2.26
N PRO A 73 -0.30 1.04 3.34
CA PRO A 73 -1.01 2.33 3.51
C PRO A 73 -0.11 3.58 3.52
N TYR A 74 0.93 3.70 2.69
CA TYR A 74 1.76 4.91 2.69
C TYR A 74 0.94 6.14 2.26
N LYS A 75 0.68 7.05 3.22
CA LYS A 75 -0.09 8.29 2.99
C LYS A 75 0.79 9.51 2.69
N HIS A 76 2.08 9.42 3.00
CA HIS A 76 3.04 10.50 2.78
C HIS A 76 3.79 10.26 1.47
N ILE A 77 3.96 11.34 0.69
CA ILE A 77 4.61 11.27 -0.62
C ILE A 77 6.03 10.71 -0.53
N ASN A 78 6.84 11.16 0.44
CA ASN A 78 8.23 10.67 0.58
C ASN A 78 8.27 9.18 0.94
N ALA A 79 7.38 8.72 1.83
CA ALA A 79 7.26 7.31 2.18
C ALA A 79 6.86 6.44 0.97
N TRP A 80 5.87 6.92 0.19
CA TRP A 80 5.43 6.22 -1.01
C TRP A 80 6.53 6.18 -2.08
N MET A 81 7.17 7.33 -2.36
CA MET A 81 8.27 7.41 -3.33
C MET A 81 9.48 6.57 -2.91
N GLY A 82 9.84 6.58 -1.62
CA GLY A 82 10.91 5.74 -1.09
C GLY A 82 10.61 4.25 -1.26
N CYS A 83 9.37 3.84 -0.97
CA CYS A 83 8.92 2.47 -1.18
C CYS A 83 8.98 2.07 -2.67
N TRP A 84 8.47 2.93 -3.56
CA TRP A 84 8.53 2.73 -5.00
C TRP A 84 9.98 2.61 -5.51
N ASP A 85 10.89 3.44 -5.03
CA ASP A 85 12.29 3.38 -5.44
C ASP A 85 12.99 2.11 -4.94
N VAL A 86 12.64 1.61 -3.75
CA VAL A 86 13.10 0.30 -3.26
C VAL A 86 12.56 -0.85 -4.11
N SER A 87 11.26 -0.86 -4.43
CA SER A 87 10.65 -1.93 -5.23
C SER A 87 11.20 -1.96 -6.66
N MET A 88 11.49 -0.78 -7.22
CA MET A 88 12.13 -0.62 -8.53
C MET A 88 13.64 -0.82 -8.49
N GLN A 89 14.21 -1.22 -7.34
CA GLN A 89 15.64 -1.44 -7.12
C GLN A 89 16.52 -0.22 -7.44
N LYS A 90 15.95 0.98 -7.42
CA LYS A 90 16.67 2.25 -7.57
C LYS A 90 17.35 2.65 -6.26
N GLN A 91 16.78 2.23 -5.14
CA GLN A 91 17.35 2.41 -3.81
C GLN A 91 17.35 1.11 -3.01
N LYS A 92 18.23 1.04 -2.02
CA LYS A 92 18.25 -0.03 -1.01
C LYS A 92 17.66 0.51 0.27
N THR A 93 16.96 -0.33 1.03
CA THR A 93 16.42 0.02 2.36
C THR A 93 17.51 0.56 3.29
N THR A 94 18.74 0.07 3.14
CA THR A 94 19.93 0.53 3.88
C THR A 94 20.38 1.96 3.58
N TYR A 95 19.79 2.65 2.60
CA TYR A 95 20.07 4.06 2.32
C TYR A 95 19.16 5.02 3.09
N PHE A 96 18.07 4.50 3.66
CA PHE A 96 17.14 5.28 4.47
C PHE A 96 17.64 5.35 5.91
N VAL A 97 17.30 6.44 6.61
CA VAL A 97 17.58 6.55 8.05
C VAL A 97 16.70 5.60 8.86
N GLY A 98 17.15 5.25 10.06
CA GLY A 98 16.33 4.51 11.01
C GLY A 98 15.03 5.26 11.32
N CYS A 99 13.91 4.54 11.46
CA CYS A 99 12.61 5.18 11.68
C CYS A 99 12.51 6.04 12.95
N ASP A 100 13.31 5.75 13.97
CA ASP A 100 13.42 6.58 15.18
C ASP A 100 14.23 7.87 14.97
N GLN A 101 14.96 7.96 13.86
CA GLN A 101 15.85 9.06 13.53
C GLN A 101 15.36 9.89 12.34
N ARG A 102 14.19 9.59 11.77
CA ARG A 102 13.66 10.28 10.59
C ARG A 102 13.20 11.70 10.90
N PHE A 103 13.28 12.59 9.91
CA PHE A 103 12.51 13.83 9.97
C PHE A 103 11.01 13.59 9.73
N PRO A 104 10.13 14.49 10.23
CA PRO A 104 8.70 14.39 9.98
C PRO A 104 8.38 14.37 8.49
N GLY A 105 7.71 13.32 8.04
CA GLY A 105 7.29 13.14 6.66
C GLY A 105 8.23 12.28 5.82
N ASP A 106 9.48 12.07 6.24
CA ASP A 106 10.47 11.29 5.49
C ASP A 106 10.23 9.79 5.59
N ALA A 107 10.61 9.09 4.51
CA ALA A 107 10.75 7.65 4.48
C ALA A 107 11.90 7.20 5.41
N CYS A 108 11.77 5.99 5.95
CA CYS A 108 12.74 5.40 6.85
C CYS A 108 12.83 3.88 6.63
N SER A 109 13.76 3.23 7.29
CA SER A 109 13.86 1.77 7.34
C SER A 109 13.93 1.33 8.80
N LEU A 110 13.11 0.37 9.22
CA LEU A 110 13.16 -0.19 10.57
C LEU A 110 14.42 -1.02 10.82
N THR A 111 15.00 -1.58 9.76
CA THR A 111 16.24 -2.36 9.80
C THR A 111 17.51 -1.50 9.65
N SER A 112 17.38 -0.21 9.32
CA SER A 112 18.50 0.71 9.20
C SER A 112 18.97 1.29 10.53
N THR A 113 20.29 1.42 10.67
CA THR A 113 20.95 2.07 11.82
C THR A 113 21.47 3.47 11.49
N LEU A 114 21.20 3.99 10.29
CA LEU A 114 21.63 5.33 9.87
C LEU A 114 20.89 6.43 10.63
N SER A 115 21.58 7.54 10.90
CA SER A 115 21.01 8.73 11.56
C SER A 115 21.38 10.01 10.78
N HIS A 116 20.65 11.10 11.01
CA HIS A 116 20.85 12.38 10.30
C HIS A 116 22.13 13.16 10.70
N ALA A 117 22.96 12.67 11.63
CA ALA A 117 24.27 13.23 11.93
C ALA A 117 25.34 12.16 11.63
N SER A 118 26.26 12.31 10.68
CA SER A 118 27.12 13.47 10.42
C SER A 118 27.53 13.56 8.95
N GLY A 119 27.09 14.60 8.23
CA GLY A 119 27.74 15.01 6.98
C GLY A 119 26.78 15.30 5.82
N GLY A 120 26.38 16.56 5.70
CA GLY A 120 25.84 17.14 4.47
C GLY A 120 24.38 16.81 4.21
N HIS A 121 23.57 17.86 4.02
CA HIS A 121 22.26 17.76 3.41
C HIS A 121 22.33 16.97 2.10
N GLY A 122 22.00 15.68 2.15
CA GLY A 122 21.48 14.96 1.00
C GLY A 122 20.28 15.76 0.53
N LYS A 123 20.38 16.30 -0.69
CA LYS A 123 19.35 17.15 -1.27
C LYS A 123 17.98 16.49 -1.12
N PRO A 124 16.92 17.27 -0.86
CA PRO A 124 15.57 16.74 -0.93
C PRO A 124 15.40 16.04 -2.27
N MET A 125 14.98 14.78 -2.25
CA MET A 125 14.57 14.07 -3.45
C MET A 125 13.33 14.81 -3.97
N MET A 126 13.52 15.56 -5.05
CA MET A 126 12.45 16.13 -5.87
C MET A 126 11.88 15.03 -6.77
#